data_AF-A0A8X6TYV6-F1
#
_entry.id   AF-A0A8X6TYV6-F1
#
_cell.length_a   1.000
_cell.length_b   1.000
_cell.length_c   1.000
_cell.angle_alpha   90.00
_cell.angle_beta   90.00
_cell.angle_gamma   90.00
#
_symmetry.space_group_name_H-M   'P 1'
#
loop_
_entity.id
_entity.type
_entity.pdbx_description
1 polymer ?
#
loop_
_entity_poly.entity_id
_entity_poly.type
_entity_poly.pdbx_seq_one_letter_code
_entity_poly.pdbx_strand_id
1 'polypeptide(L)'
;MLVPRAYIPFLVTHDARTIRYPDPLVKVNDSVQVDITRGKIMDFVKFEVGNLVMITGGHNLGRFGNITSQERHPGSFDIVHVKDSLGHSFATSGLPKLDVLGLDDEKNSHDVL
;
A
#
# COMPACT_ATOMS: atom_id res chain seq x y z
N MET A 1 21.30 -4.87 -13.08
CA MET A 1 21.80 -4.69 -14.46
C MET A 1 22.30 -3.26 -14.59
N LEU A 2 23.56 -3.03 -14.98
CA LEU A 2 24.18 -1.69 -14.99
C LEU A 2 23.85 -0.94 -16.30
N VAL A 3 23.34 0.30 -16.18
CA VAL A 3 23.38 1.31 -17.26
C VAL A 3 23.62 2.71 -16.64
N PRO A 4 24.62 3.48 -17.10
CA PRO A 4 24.90 4.83 -16.61
C PRO A 4 24.32 5.94 -17.53
N ARG A 5 23.51 6.83 -16.95
CA ARG A 5 23.45 8.30 -17.16
C ARG A 5 22.28 8.86 -16.36
N ALA A 6 22.60 9.63 -15.31
CA ALA A 6 21.69 10.20 -14.30
C ALA A 6 20.84 9.15 -13.57
N TYR A 7 21.13 8.93 -12.28
CA TYR A 7 20.31 8.11 -11.39
C TYR A 7 18.98 8.82 -11.12
N ILE A 8 18.05 8.72 -12.07
CA ILE A 8 16.71 9.30 -11.96
C ILE A 8 15.86 8.29 -11.18
N PRO A 9 15.41 8.62 -9.95
CA PRO A 9 14.52 7.74 -9.22
C PRO A 9 13.19 7.63 -9.97
N PHE A 10 12.67 6.41 -10.07
CA PHE A 10 11.36 6.14 -10.64
C PHE A 10 10.68 5.04 -9.83
N LEU A 11 9.35 5.07 -9.83
CA LEU A 11 8.53 3.98 -9.32
C LEU A 11 7.73 3.34 -10.46
N VAL A 12 7.40 2.07 -10.29
CA VAL A 12 6.55 1.30 -11.19
C VAL A 12 5.32 0.88 -10.40
N THR A 13 4.13 1.22 -10.90
CA THR A 13 2.87 0.82 -10.27
C THR A 13 2.43 -0.57 -10.77
N HIS A 14 1.46 -1.19 -10.10
CA HIS A 14 0.87 -2.47 -10.51
C HIS A 14 0.29 -2.42 -11.93
N ASP A 15 -0.20 -1.25 -12.36
CA ASP A 15 -0.68 -0.96 -13.72
C ASP A 15 0.44 -0.75 -14.76
N ALA A 16 1.69 -1.10 -14.42
CA ALA A 16 2.86 -0.90 -15.27
C ALA A 16 3.12 0.57 -15.66
N ARG A 17 2.62 1.55 -14.90
CA ARG A 17 2.97 2.97 -15.11
C ARG A 17 4.33 3.26 -14.49
N THR A 18 5.19 3.92 -15.25
CA THR A 18 6.49 4.39 -14.76
C THR A 18 6.41 5.88 -14.43
N ILE A 19 6.50 6.23 -13.15
CA ILE A 19 6.48 7.61 -12.67
C ILE A 19 7.90 8.01 -12.28
N ARG A 20 8.42 9.05 -12.91
CA ARG A 20 9.76 9.59 -12.64
C ARG A 20 9.68 10.69 -11.58
N TYR A 21 10.74 10.82 -10.79
CA TYR A 21 10.84 11.78 -9.69
C TYR A 21 9.71 11.65 -8.65
N PRO A 22 9.49 10.44 -8.10
CA PRO A 22 8.57 10.29 -6.97
C PRO A 22 9.12 10.99 -5.72
N ASP A 23 8.22 11.28 -4.77
CA ASP A 23 8.60 11.80 -3.47
C ASP A 23 9.56 10.81 -2.76
N PRO A 24 10.69 11.27 -2.18
CA PRO A 24 11.63 10.43 -1.44
C PRO A 24 11.03 9.62 -0.29
N LEU A 25 9.86 10.02 0.22
CA LEU A 25 9.16 9.35 1.32
C LEU A 25 8.42 8.09 0.88
N VAL A 26 8.12 7.93 -0.41
CA VAL A 26 7.38 6.78 -0.95
C VAL A 26 8.26 5.54 -0.96
N LYS A 27 7.77 4.46 -0.36
CA LYS A 27 8.45 3.16 -0.28
C LYS A 27 7.69 2.08 -1.05
N VAL A 28 8.35 0.93 -1.16
CA VAL A 28 7.74 -0.26 -1.77
C VAL A 28 6.52 -0.68 -0.93
N ASN A 29 5.42 -1.00 -1.64
CA ASN A 29 4.08 -1.35 -1.12
C ASN A 29 3.22 -0.17 -0.63
N ASP A 30 3.73 1.05 -0.67
CA ASP A 30 2.87 2.23 -0.49
C ASP A 30 1.96 2.39 -1.70
N SER A 31 0.78 2.93 -1.48
CA SER A 31 -0.18 3.22 -2.55
C SER A 31 -0.09 4.70 -2.90
N VAL A 32 -0.09 5.01 -4.20
CA VAL A 32 0.00 6.38 -4.71
C VAL A 32 -1.29 6.76 -5.41
N GLN A 33 -1.86 7.90 -5.06
CA GLN A 33 -2.97 8.48 -5.78
C GLN A 33 -2.43 9.24 -6.98
N VAL A 34 -2.83 8.82 -8.18
CA VAL A 34 -2.36 9.40 -9.44
C VAL A 34 -3.52 10.12 -10.13
N ASP A 35 -3.28 11.37 -10.53
CA ASP A 35 -4.18 12.07 -11.45
C ASP A 35 -4.05 11.42 -12.84
N ILE A 36 -5.13 10.80 -13.30
CA ILE A 36 -5.17 10.07 -14.57
C ILE A 36 -4.90 10.99 -15.77
N THR A 37 -5.33 12.25 -15.71
CA THR A 37 -5.17 13.22 -16.80
C THR A 37 -3.74 13.76 -16.84
N ARG A 38 -3.16 14.09 -15.68
CA ARG A 38 -1.82 14.70 -15.61
C ARG A 38 -0.69 13.68 -15.51
N GLY A 39 -0.98 12.45 -15.10
CA GLY A 39 0.02 11.41 -14.82
C GLY A 39 0.95 11.76 -13.65
N LYS A 40 0.52 12.63 -12.74
CA LYS A 40 1.28 13.06 -11.56
C LYS A 40 0.70 12.44 -10.28
N ILE A 41 1.57 12.21 -9.31
CA ILE A 41 1.18 11.78 -7.97
C ILE A 41 0.57 12.99 -7.26
N MET A 42 -0.62 12.81 -6.69
CA MET A 42 -1.32 13.81 -5.89
C MET A 42 -1.00 13.61 -4.41
N ASP A 43 -1.12 12.38 -3.94
CA ASP A 43 -0.88 11.98 -2.56
C ASP A 43 -0.44 10.51 -2.51
N PHE A 44 0.04 10.06 -1.36
CA PHE A 44 0.42 8.67 -1.13
C PHE A 44 0.05 8.21 0.28
N VAL A 45 -0.33 6.93 0.38
CA VAL A 45 -0.68 6.28 1.63
C VAL A 45 0.37 5.22 1.95
N LYS A 46 0.94 5.31 3.14
CA LYS A 46 1.98 4.39 3.59
C LYS A 46 1.42 3.02 3.96
N PHE A 47 2.19 1.97 3.71
CA PHE A 47 1.90 0.65 4.23
C PHE A 47 2.30 0.54 5.71
N GLU A 48 1.38 0.88 6.61
CA GLU A 48 1.59 0.89 8.07
C GLU A 48 0.41 0.30 8.83
N VAL A 49 0.66 -0.13 10.07
CA VAL A 49 -0.37 -0.66 10.97
C VAL A 49 -1.44 0.38 11.23
N GLY A 50 -2.71 -0.03 11.13
CA GLY A 50 -3.87 0.84 11.31
C GLY A 50 -4.42 1.44 10.01
N ASN A 51 -3.78 1.20 8.86
CA ASN A 51 -4.34 1.59 7.57
C ASN A 51 -5.24 0.52 6.99
N LEU A 52 -6.25 0.95 6.24
CA LEU A 52 -7.20 0.12 5.54
C LEU A 52 -6.53 -0.48 4.29
N VAL A 53 -6.65 -1.80 4.16
CA VAL A 53 -6.14 -2.55 3.01
C VAL A 53 -7.21 -3.42 2.38
N MET A 54 -7.07 -3.60 1.07
CA MET A 54 -7.79 -4.60 0.30
C MET A 54 -6.85 -5.75 -0.07
N ILE A 55 -7.34 -6.97 0.06
CA ILE A 55 -6.63 -8.16 -0.42
C ILE A 55 -6.93 -8.36 -1.90
N THR A 56 -5.88 -8.35 -2.73
CA THR A 56 -5.94 -8.49 -4.19
C THR A 56 -5.51 -9.87 -4.70
N GLY A 57 -5.19 -10.82 -3.81
CA GLY A 57 -4.86 -12.19 -4.20
C GLY A 57 -5.00 -13.24 -3.10
N GLY A 58 -5.07 -14.51 -3.50
CA GLY A 58 -5.15 -15.66 -2.59
C GLY A 58 -6.57 -15.98 -2.12
N HIS A 59 -6.69 -16.75 -1.04
CA HIS A 59 -7.98 -17.23 -0.53
C HIS A 59 -8.87 -16.11 0.03
N ASN A 60 -8.26 -15.04 0.55
CA ASN A 60 -8.97 -13.91 1.15
C ASN A 60 -9.22 -12.76 0.14
N LEU A 61 -9.14 -13.03 -1.17
CA LEU A 61 -9.36 -12.04 -2.24
C LEU A 61 -10.67 -11.26 -2.06
N GLY A 62 -10.60 -9.93 -2.26
CA GLY A 62 -11.77 -9.03 -2.22
C GLY A 62 -12.23 -8.65 -0.80
N ARG A 63 -11.52 -9.09 0.24
CA ARG A 63 -11.78 -8.66 1.62
C ARG A 63 -11.05 -7.36 1.94
N PHE A 64 -11.67 -6.56 2.80
CA PHE A 64 -11.17 -5.28 3.29
C PHE A 64 -11.00 -5.34 4.81
N GLY A 65 -9.99 -4.63 5.33
CA GLY A 65 -9.81 -4.48 6.77
C GLY A 65 -8.53 -3.74 7.11
N ASN A 66 -8.32 -3.46 8.39
CA ASN A 66 -7.16 -2.73 8.87
C ASN A 66 -6.00 -3.66 9.17
N ILE A 67 -4.78 -3.24 8.81
CA ILE A 67 -3.56 -3.93 9.21
C ILE A 67 -3.43 -3.87 10.72
N THR A 68 -3.37 -5.03 11.39
CA THR A 68 -3.14 -5.11 12.84
C THR A 68 -1.67 -5.35 13.17
N SER A 69 -0.97 -6.15 12.38
CA SER A 69 0.47 -6.38 12.53
C SER A 69 1.10 -6.87 11.22
N GLN A 70 2.40 -6.61 11.10
CA GLN A 70 3.24 -7.10 10.01
C GLN A 70 4.40 -7.90 10.61
N GLU A 71 4.48 -9.18 10.25
CA GLU A 71 5.58 -10.06 10.62
C GLU A 71 6.53 -10.20 9.42
N ARG A 72 7.77 -9.76 9.62
CA ARG A 72 8.83 -9.87 8.59
C ARG A 72 9.61 -11.15 8.77
N HIS A 73 9.70 -11.93 7.70
CA HIS A 73 10.47 -13.17 7.70
C HIS A 73 11.62 -13.07 6.68
N PRO A 74 12.89 -12.95 7.12
CA PRO A 74 14.01 -12.85 6.20
C PRO A 74 14.11 -14.11 5.34
N GLY A 75 14.06 -13.94 4.02
CA GLY A 75 14.14 -15.03 3.05
C GLY A 75 12.80 -15.74 2.76
N SER A 76 11.69 -15.26 3.31
CA SER A 76 10.34 -15.75 3.03
C SER A 76 9.38 -14.58 2.78
N PHE A 77 8.10 -14.90 2.58
CA PHE A 77 7.06 -13.89 2.47
C PHE A 77 6.72 -13.32 3.84
N ASP A 78 6.58 -11.99 3.90
CA ASP A 78 6.01 -11.30 5.05
C ASP A 78 4.55 -11.73 5.25
N ILE A 79 4.15 -11.86 6.51
CA ILE A 79 2.78 -12.18 6.92
C ILE A 79 2.15 -10.91 7.45
N VAL A 80 0.98 -10.58 6.93
CA VAL A 80 0.21 -9.40 7.33
C VAL A 80 -1.09 -9.88 7.95
N HIS A 81 -1.32 -9.47 9.18
CA HIS A 81 -2.57 -9.73 9.89
C HIS A 81 -3.51 -8.55 9.68
N VAL A 82 -4.74 -8.87 9.30
CA VAL A 82 -5.78 -7.90 8.96
C VAL A 82 -7.04 -8.23 9.75
N LYS A 83 -7.74 -7.18 10.20
CA LYS A 83 -9.02 -7.31 10.88
C LYS A 83 -10.08 -6.48 10.15
N ASP A 84 -11.19 -7.11 9.79
CA ASP A 84 -12.31 -6.41 9.17
C ASP A 84 -13.20 -5.69 10.20
N SER A 85 -14.13 -4.87 9.72
CA SER A 85 -15.07 -4.10 10.56
C SER A 85 -16.06 -4.98 11.33
N LEU A 86 -16.28 -6.22 10.87
CA LEU A 86 -17.12 -7.22 11.55
C LEU A 86 -16.35 -7.96 12.65
N GLY A 87 -15.05 -7.70 12.79
CA GLY A 87 -14.20 -8.25 13.83
C GLY A 87 -13.54 -9.58 13.48
N HIS A 88 -13.68 -10.08 12.25
CA HIS A 88 -12.97 -11.26 11.80
C HIS A 88 -11.50 -10.92 11.49
N SER A 89 -10.60 -11.73 12.07
CA SER A 89 -9.17 -11.63 11.80
C SER A 89 -8.73 -12.68 10.78
N PHE A 90 -7.87 -12.29 9.85
CA PHE A 90 -7.27 -13.17 8.86
C PHE A 90 -5.86 -12.72 8.54
N ALA A 91 -5.05 -13.67 8.06
CA ALA A 91 -3.69 -13.40 7.64
C ALA A 91 -3.55 -13.61 6.13
N THR A 92 -2.68 -12.82 5.50
CA THR A 92 -2.26 -13.04 4.12
C THR A 92 -0.74 -13.10 4.04
N SER A 93 -0.25 -14.02 3.23
CA SER A 93 1.18 -14.17 2.96
C SER A 93 1.51 -13.49 1.63
N GLY A 94 2.40 -12.50 1.70
CA GLY A 94 2.93 -11.78 0.55
C GLY A 94 2.35 -10.38 0.38
N LEU A 95 3.25 -9.41 0.42
CA LEU A 95 3.01 -7.98 0.13
C LEU A 95 2.48 -7.65 -1.28
N PRO A 96 2.72 -8.40 -2.38
CA PRO A 96 2.13 -8.04 -3.67
C PRO A 96 0.61 -8.26 -3.75
N LYS A 97 -0.03 -8.73 -2.67
CA LYS A 97 -1.46 -9.06 -2.62
C LYS A 97 -2.27 -8.08 -1.75
N LEU A 98 -1.68 -6.96 -1.33
CA LEU A 98 -2.33 -5.94 -0.50
C LEU A 98 -2.21 -4.59 -1.19
N ASP A 99 -3.33 -3.92 -1.37
CA ASP A 99 -3.38 -2.51 -1.77
C ASP A 99 -3.89 -1.67 -0.60
N VAL A 100 -3.19 -0.59 -0.29
CA VAL A 100 -3.54 0.35 0.78
C VAL A 100 -4.51 1.38 0.22
N LEU A 101 -5.64 1.54 0.89
CA LEU A 101 -6.71 2.42 0.41
C LEU A 101 -6.75 3.77 1.13
N GLY A 102 -6.36 3.79 2.41
CA GLY A 102 -6.42 5.02 3.22
C GLY A 102 -6.49 4.74 4.72
N LEU A 103 -6.65 5.82 5.49
CA LEU A 103 -7.05 5.74 6.89
C LEU A 103 -8.58 5.58 6.95
N ASP A 104 -9.06 4.72 7.84
CA ASP A 104 -10.49 4.69 8.16
C ASP A 104 -10.93 6.04 8.78
N ASP A 105 -12.09 6.51 8.33
CA ASP A 105 -12.70 7.82 8.64
C ASP A 105 -12.85 8.14 10.14
N GLU A 106 -12.68 7.17 11.04
CA GLU A 106 -12.83 7.37 12.48
C GLU A 106 -11.80 8.39 13.03
N LYS A 107 -10.58 8.46 12.48
CA LYS A 107 -9.58 9.45 12.90
C LYS A 107 -9.78 10.85 12.32
N ASN A 108 -10.61 11.00 11.28
CA ASN A 108 -10.92 12.30 10.67
C ASN A 108 -12.19 12.95 11.24
N SER A 109 -12.91 12.27 12.13
CA SER A 109 -14.14 12.78 12.75
C SER A 109 -13.91 13.79 13.89
N HIS A 110 -12.65 14.03 14.29
CA HIS A 110 -12.31 14.98 15.35
C HIS A 110 -11.88 16.37 14.88
N ASP A 111 -11.73 16.59 13.57
CA ASP A 111 -11.32 17.89 12.99
C ASP A 111 -12.47 18.62 12.24
N VAL A 112 -13.73 18.29 12.56
CA VAL A 112 -14.90 19.02 12.06
C VAL A 112 -15.68 19.64 13.23
N LEU A 113 -15.11 20.69 13.82
CA LEU A 113 -15.83 21.70 14.61
C LEU A 113 -15.40 23.10 14.19
#